data_AF-A0A8T3TXL2-F1
#
_entry.id   AF-A0A8T3TXL2-F1
#
_cell.length_a   1.000
_cell.length_b   1.000
_cell.length_c   1.000
_cell.angle_alpha   90.00
_cell.angle_beta   90.00
_cell.angle_gamma   90.00
#
_symmetry.space_group_name_H-M   'P 1'
#
loop_
_entity.id
_entity.type
_entity.pdbx_description
1 polymer ?
#
loop_
_entity_poly.entity_id
_entity_poly.type
_entity_poly.pdbx_seq_one_letter_code
_entity_poly.pdbx_strand_id
1 'polypeptide(L)'
;KIFSNKNYLEIKNLLLSNFKIKKINKETKNNIFLHKPRVIDDRKIYEYLPKEKIIKVIDDEIIRIAKGSNLNKPEVQFQFHNILNKRNFFQEIERDKIEKGTLIKIENIELEYK
;
A
#
# COMPACT_ATOMS: atom_id res chain seq x y z
N LYS A 1 40.45 34.38 15.71
CA LYS A 1 39.86 35.49 14.92
C LYS A 1 40.66 35.64 13.61
N ILE A 2 40.26 34.98 12.51
CA ILE A 2 41.02 35.02 11.24
C ILE A 2 40.30 35.83 10.13
N PHE A 3 39.02 36.14 10.32
CA PHE A 3 38.20 36.84 9.31
C PHE A 3 38.02 38.34 9.54
N SER A 4 38.59 38.91 10.60
CA SER A 4 38.32 40.30 10.99
C SER A 4 39.03 41.37 10.16
N ASN A 5 39.86 40.98 9.17
CA ASN A 5 40.67 41.94 8.39
C ASN A 5 40.77 41.62 6.89
N LYS A 6 39.98 40.67 6.37
CA LYS A 6 40.02 40.29 4.94
C LYS A 6 38.87 40.90 4.17
N ASN A 7 39.18 41.47 3.00
CA ASN A 7 38.19 42.04 2.09
C ASN A 7 37.24 40.92 1.61
N TYR A 8 35.95 41.23 1.46
CA TYR A 8 34.89 40.28 1.07
C TYR A 8 35.29 39.42 -0.14
N LEU A 9 35.98 40.03 -1.12
CA LEU A 9 36.41 39.35 -2.34
C LEU A 9 37.43 38.22 -2.06
N GLU A 10 38.33 38.40 -1.10
CA GLU A 10 39.33 37.39 -0.71
C GLU A 10 38.67 36.22 0.01
N ILE A 11 37.70 36.51 0.88
CA ILE A 11 36.93 35.48 1.60
C ILE A 11 36.10 34.65 0.60
N LYS A 12 35.46 35.32 -0.36
CA LYS A 12 34.69 34.65 -1.42
C LYS A 12 35.55 33.70 -2.25
N ASN A 13 36.73 34.14 -2.67
CA ASN A 13 37.65 33.31 -3.46
C ASN A 13 38.25 32.16 -2.65
N LEU A 14 38.52 32.37 -1.36
CA LEU A 14 39.00 31.32 -0.46
C LEU A 14 37.94 30.23 -0.24
N LEU A 15 36.67 30.63 -0.07
CA LEU A 15 35.57 29.67 0.04
C LEU A 15 35.42 28.87 -1.26
N LEU A 16 35.35 29.55 -2.41
CA LEU A 16 35.21 28.89 -3.72
C LEU A 16 36.36 27.92 -4.02
N SER A 17 37.60 28.27 -3.67
CA SER A 17 38.77 27.40 -3.91
C SER A 17 38.83 26.20 -2.97
N ASN A 18 38.31 26.31 -1.74
CA ASN A 18 38.21 25.20 -0.78
C ASN A 18 37.11 24.20 -1.14
N PHE A 19 36.12 24.60 -1.96
CA PHE A 19 35.13 23.68 -2.54
C PHE A 19 35.65 22.98 -3.80
N LYS A 20 36.89 22.48 -3.78
CA LYS A 20 37.27 21.42 -4.72
C LYS A 20 36.51 20.16 -4.34
N ILE A 21 35.28 20.07 -4.82
CA ILE A 21 34.44 18.89 -4.74
C ILE A 21 35.24 17.76 -5.38
N LYS A 22 35.74 16.83 -4.56
CA LYS A 22 36.16 15.51 -5.04
C LYS A 22 34.94 14.96 -5.77
N LYS A 23 34.98 14.92 -7.11
CA LYS A 23 34.01 14.16 -7.89
C LYS A 23 34.22 12.71 -7.49
N ILE A 24 33.45 12.28 -6.50
CA ILE A 24 33.28 10.86 -6.23
C ILE A 24 32.49 10.40 -7.45
N ASN A 25 33.14 9.68 -8.36
CA ASN A 25 32.46 8.91 -9.39
C ASN A 25 31.69 7.79 -8.67
N LYS A 26 30.59 8.15 -8.01
CA LYS A 26 29.53 7.18 -7.75
C LYS A 26 28.89 7.01 -9.11
N GLU A 27 29.12 5.86 -9.73
CA GLU A 27 28.16 5.32 -10.68
C GLU A 27 26.81 5.39 -9.97
N THR A 28 26.03 6.42 -10.29
CA THR A 28 24.62 6.46 -10.00
C THR A 28 24.06 5.31 -10.81
N LYS A 29 23.93 4.14 -10.17
CA LYS A 29 22.93 3.17 -10.58
C LYS A 29 21.63 3.98 -10.57
N ASN A 30 21.24 4.43 -11.76
CA ASN A 30 19.97 5.04 -12.03
C ASN A 30 18.92 3.94 -11.81
N ASN A 31 18.73 3.54 -10.56
CA ASN A 31 17.52 2.90 -10.10
C ASN A 31 16.48 4.01 -10.09
N ILE A 32 16.09 4.43 -11.30
CA ILE A 32 14.89 5.21 -11.52
C ILE A 32 13.80 4.32 -10.92
N PHE A 33 13.33 4.67 -9.73
CA PHE A 33 12.16 4.04 -9.15
C PHE A 33 11.03 4.36 -10.11
N LEU A 34 10.76 3.43 -11.02
CA LEU A 34 9.63 3.51 -11.92
C LEU A 34 8.41 3.33 -11.03
N HIS A 35 7.87 4.42 -10.51
CA HIS A 35 6.55 4.43 -9.90
C HIS A 35 5.59 4.02 -11.01
N LYS A 36 5.25 2.74 -11.06
CA LYS A 36 4.11 2.26 -11.83
C LYS A 36 2.89 2.58 -10.95
N PRO A 37 2.16 3.69 -11.19
CA PRO A 37 0.87 3.84 -10.53
C PRO A 37 0.08 2.56 -10.81
N ARG A 38 -0.52 2.00 -9.76
CA ARG A 38 -1.34 0.80 -9.89
C ARG A 38 -2.49 1.20 -10.82
N VAL A 39 -2.47 0.72 -12.06
CA VAL A 39 -3.64 0.81 -12.94
C VAL A 39 -4.75 0.15 -12.14
N ILE A 40 -5.81 0.92 -11.83
CA ILE A 40 -7.02 0.39 -11.19
C ILE A 40 -7.69 -0.45 -12.27
N ASP A 41 -7.17 -1.66 -12.40
CA ASP A 41 -7.79 -2.73 -13.12
C ASP A 41 -9.07 -3.03 -12.33
N ASP A 42 -10.24 -3.07 -12.97
CA ASP A 42 -11.53 -3.50 -12.39
C ASP A 42 -11.47 -5.00 -12.06
N ARG A 43 -10.46 -5.40 -11.29
CA ARG A 43 -10.24 -6.75 -10.83
C ARG A 43 -11.30 -7.05 -9.83
N LYS A 44 -12.05 -8.10 -10.16
CA LYS A 44 -13.02 -8.70 -9.26
C LYS A 44 -12.36 -8.96 -7.91
N ILE A 45 -13.00 -8.53 -6.84
CA ILE A 45 -12.44 -8.59 -5.48
C ILE A 45 -12.45 -10.03 -4.94
N TYR A 46 -13.32 -10.88 -5.51
CA TYR A 46 -13.53 -12.25 -5.09
C TYR A 46 -13.83 -13.19 -6.26
N GLU A 47 -13.65 -14.47 -5.99
CA GLU A 47 -14.08 -15.60 -6.80
C GLU A 47 -15.18 -16.35 -6.04
N TYR A 48 -16.33 -16.62 -6.68
CA TYR A 48 -17.43 -17.36 -6.06
C TYR A 48 -17.40 -18.83 -6.50
N LEU A 49 -17.38 -19.73 -5.52
CA LEU A 49 -17.44 -21.17 -5.68
C LEU A 49 -18.86 -21.66 -5.34
N PRO A 50 -19.76 -21.77 -6.34
CA PRO A 50 -21.18 -22.05 -6.10
C PRO A 50 -21.45 -23.44 -5.51
N LYS A 51 -20.58 -24.42 -5.79
CA LYS A 51 -20.72 -25.80 -5.29
C LYS A 51 -20.59 -25.88 -3.76
N GLU A 52 -19.74 -25.04 -3.19
CA GLU A 52 -19.39 -25.07 -1.76
C GLU A 52 -20.06 -23.93 -0.99
N LYS A 53 -20.76 -23.01 -1.70
CA LYS A 53 -21.23 -21.73 -1.16
C LYS A 53 -20.09 -20.97 -0.47
N ILE A 54 -18.96 -20.84 -1.17
CA ILE A 54 -17.78 -20.12 -0.67
C ILE A 54 -17.46 -18.93 -1.58
N ILE A 55 -17.30 -17.75 -0.97
CA ILE A 55 -16.73 -16.56 -1.60
C ILE A 55 -15.26 -16.50 -1.22
N LYS A 56 -14.37 -16.78 -2.16
CA LYS A 56 -12.93 -16.69 -1.95
C LYS A 56 -12.45 -15.29 -2.31
N VAL A 57 -11.92 -14.55 -1.34
CA VAL A 57 -11.35 -13.23 -1.59
C VAL A 57 -10.01 -13.38 -2.31
N ILE A 58 -9.84 -12.68 -3.44
CA ILE A 58 -8.62 -12.72 -4.27
C ILE A 58 -7.85 -11.40 -4.26
N ASP A 59 -8.43 -10.33 -3.69
CA ASP A 59 -7.76 -9.03 -3.59
C ASP A 59 -6.63 -9.04 -2.56
N ASP A 60 -5.40 -8.81 -3.03
CA ASP A 60 -4.18 -8.79 -2.21
C ASP A 60 -4.22 -7.76 -1.08
N GLU A 61 -4.87 -6.60 -1.27
CA GLU A 61 -4.94 -5.59 -0.22
C GLU A 61 -5.88 -6.01 0.90
N ILE A 62 -7.04 -6.56 0.57
CA ILE A 62 -7.99 -7.08 1.57
C ILE A 62 -7.36 -8.25 2.33
N ILE A 63 -6.69 -9.17 1.63
CA ILE A 63 -5.96 -10.28 2.25
C ILE A 63 -4.87 -9.75 3.21
N ARG A 64 -4.09 -8.75 2.78
CA ARG A 64 -3.05 -8.14 3.63
C ARG A 64 -3.63 -7.45 4.86
N ILE A 65 -4.74 -6.73 4.71
CA ILE A 65 -5.43 -6.07 5.83
C ILE A 65 -5.95 -7.13 6.80
N ALA A 66 -6.58 -8.19 6.31
CA ALA A 66 -7.08 -9.28 7.14
C ALA A 66 -5.96 -9.96 7.94
N LYS A 67 -4.81 -10.25 7.30
CA LYS A 67 -3.62 -10.81 7.97
C LYS A 67 -3.03 -9.90 9.03
N GLY A 68 -2.98 -8.60 8.74
CA GLY A 68 -2.46 -7.59 9.68
C GLY A 68 -3.41 -7.27 10.82
N SER A 69 -4.66 -7.75 10.75
CA SER A 69 -5.73 -7.44 11.69
C SER A 69 -6.03 -8.63 12.59
N ASN A 70 -6.18 -8.40 13.89
CA ASN A 70 -6.65 -9.45 14.79
C ASN A 70 -8.18 -9.57 14.71
N LEU A 71 -8.67 -10.32 13.72
CA LEU A 71 -10.10 -10.54 13.49
C LEU A 71 -10.79 -11.38 14.58
N ASN A 72 -10.09 -11.83 15.63
CA ASN A 72 -10.74 -12.43 16.80
C ASN A 72 -11.40 -11.38 17.70
N LYS A 73 -11.04 -10.10 17.57
CA LYS A 73 -11.62 -9.00 18.34
C LYS A 73 -12.84 -8.40 17.63
N PRO A 74 -13.99 -8.26 18.30
CA PRO A 74 -15.21 -7.70 17.69
C PRO A 74 -15.02 -6.31 17.06
N GLU A 75 -14.24 -5.43 17.71
CA GLU A 75 -14.00 -4.07 17.20
C GLU A 75 -13.24 -4.10 15.87
N VAL A 76 -12.27 -5.01 15.75
CA VAL A 76 -11.46 -5.18 14.55
C VAL A 76 -12.27 -5.82 13.43
N GLN A 77 -13.15 -6.78 13.75
CA GLN A 77 -14.11 -7.33 12.79
C GLN A 77 -15.01 -6.23 12.22
N PHE A 78 -15.53 -5.33 13.06
CA PHE A 78 -16.36 -4.22 12.61
C PHE A 78 -15.59 -3.23 11.73
N GLN A 79 -14.34 -2.92 12.08
CA GLN A 79 -13.47 -2.09 11.23
C GLN A 79 -13.20 -2.76 9.88
N PHE A 80 -12.96 -4.06 9.88
CA PHE A 80 -12.74 -4.83 8.66
C PHE A 80 -13.99 -4.86 7.77
N HIS A 81 -15.18 -5.06 8.37
CA HIS A 81 -16.45 -4.96 7.67
C HIS A 81 -16.63 -3.58 7.00
N ASN A 82 -16.26 -2.49 7.68
CA ASN A 82 -16.32 -1.15 7.09
C ASN A 82 -15.35 -0.97 5.91
N ILE A 83 -14.19 -1.64 5.93
CA ILE A 83 -13.25 -1.64 4.81
C ILE A 83 -13.86 -2.36 3.60
N LEU A 84 -14.48 -3.53 3.81
CA LEU A 84 -15.19 -4.26 2.75
C LEU A 84 -16.33 -3.43 2.16
N ASN A 85 -17.12 -2.76 2.99
CA ASN A 85 -18.17 -1.83 2.57
C ASN A 85 -17.64 -0.70 1.68
N LYS A 86 -16.54 -0.05 2.08
CA LYS A 86 -15.91 1.03 1.30
C LYS A 86 -15.39 0.57 -0.06
N ARG A 87 -15.10 -0.72 -0.21
CA ARG A 87 -14.68 -1.34 -1.45
C ARG A 87 -15.85 -1.89 -2.28
N ASN A 88 -17.09 -1.57 -1.90
CA ASN A 88 -18.31 -2.07 -2.55
C ASN A 88 -18.42 -3.60 -2.59
N PHE A 89 -17.68 -4.32 -1.74
CA PHE A 89 -17.61 -5.78 -1.75
C PHE A 89 -19.00 -6.43 -1.63
N PHE A 90 -19.80 -5.97 -0.67
CA PHE A 90 -21.14 -6.50 -0.46
C PHE A 90 -22.11 -6.13 -1.59
N GLN A 91 -21.94 -4.94 -2.21
CA GLN A 91 -22.74 -4.54 -3.37
C GLN A 91 -22.44 -5.42 -4.59
N GLU A 92 -21.17 -5.80 -4.79
CA GLU A 92 -20.78 -6.72 -5.85
C GLU A 92 -21.35 -8.13 -5.62
N ILE A 93 -21.35 -8.61 -4.39
CA ILE A 93 -21.92 -9.92 -4.01
C ILE A 93 -23.44 -9.93 -4.20
N GLU A 94 -24.12 -8.86 -3.79
CA GLU A 94 -25.57 -8.70 -4.01
C GLU A 94 -25.92 -8.62 -5.49
N ARG A 95 -25.13 -7.88 -6.29
CA ARG A 95 -25.30 -7.80 -7.75
C ARG A 95 -25.15 -9.17 -8.42
N ASP A 96 -24.22 -9.98 -7.93
CA ASP A 96 -23.97 -11.33 -8.41
C ASP A 96 -24.99 -12.36 -7.84
N LYS A 97 -26.02 -11.90 -7.10
CA LYS A 97 -27.12 -12.69 -6.52
C LYS A 97 -26.66 -13.85 -5.63
N ILE A 98 -25.57 -13.64 -4.89
CA ILE A 98 -25.06 -14.67 -3.98
C ILE A 98 -25.94 -14.72 -2.72
N GLU A 99 -26.29 -15.93 -2.30
CA GLU A 99 -27.20 -16.16 -1.17
C GLU A 99 -26.57 -15.74 0.16
N LYS A 100 -27.40 -15.20 1.06
CA LYS A 100 -27.03 -15.03 2.48
C LYS A 100 -26.79 -16.39 3.13
N GLY A 101 -25.82 -16.47 4.02
CA GLY A 101 -25.30 -17.72 4.60
C GLY A 101 -24.11 -18.32 3.82
N THR A 102 -23.65 -17.66 2.76
CA THR A 102 -22.44 -18.04 2.03
C THR A 102 -21.19 -17.72 2.86
N LEU A 103 -20.19 -18.61 2.85
CA LEU A 103 -18.98 -18.44 3.65
C LEU A 103 -17.94 -17.62 2.88
N ILE A 104 -17.55 -16.48 3.43
CA ILE A 104 -16.48 -15.62 2.92
C ILE A 104 -15.16 -16.15 3.48
N LYS A 105 -14.33 -16.69 2.59
CA LYS A 105 -13.01 -17.23 2.93
C LYS A 105 -11.91 -16.25 2.52
N ILE A 106 -11.16 -15.81 3.52
CA ILE A 106 -9.98 -14.95 3.36
C ILE A 106 -8.78 -15.75 3.86
N GLU A 107 -8.18 -16.53 2.97
CA GLU A 107 -7.16 -17.53 3.29
C GLU A 107 -7.57 -18.47 4.45
N ASN A 108 -7.05 -18.22 5.66
CA ASN A 108 -7.28 -19.03 6.87
C ASN A 108 -8.43 -18.50 7.74
N ILE A 109 -9.02 -17.36 7.37
CA ILE A 109 -10.14 -16.75 8.09
C ILE A 109 -11.43 -17.06 7.35
N GLU A 110 -12.42 -17.51 8.11
CA GLU A 110 -13.76 -17.83 7.62
C GLU A 110 -14.75 -16.88 8.28
N LEU A 111 -15.51 -16.15 7.46
CA LEU A 111 -16.55 -15.21 7.88
C LEU A 111 -17.87 -15.63 7.24
N GLU A 112 -18.97 -15.51 7.96
CA GLU A 112 -20.29 -15.79 7.41
C GLU A 112 -20.89 -14.51 6.80
N TYR A 113 -21.39 -14.60 5.56
CA TYR A 113 -22.17 -13.52 4.95
C TYR A 113 -23.59 -13.52 5.53
N LYS A 114 -23.91 -12.53 6.37
CA LYS A 114 -25.24 -12.36 6.98
C LYS A 114 -26.11 -11.34 6.24
#